data_AF-A0A844MCF2-F1
#
_entry.id   AF-A0A844MCF2-F1
#
_cell.length_a   1.000
_cell.length_b   1.000
_cell.length_c   1.000
_cell.angle_alpha   90.00
_cell.angle_beta   90.00
_cell.angle_gamma   90.00
#
_symmetry.space_group_name_H-M   'P 1'
#
loop_
_entity.id
_entity.type
_entity.pdbx_description
1 polymer ?
#
loop_
_entity_poly.entity_id
_entity_poly.type
_entity_poly.pdbx_seq_one_letter_code
_entity_poly.pdbx_strand_id
1 'polypeptide(L)' 'MLLVELEAEVDKVVCVLMPEALYAIGIWYKNFEQTSDAEVCEILARHKLLVAND' A
#
# COMPACT_ATOMS: atom_id res chain seq x y z
N MET A 1 -18.15 -6.04 -3.76
CA MET A 1 -18.83 -5.28 -2.69
C MET A 1 -17.87 -4.32 -1.98
N LEU A 2 -16.69 -4.75 -1.54
CA LEU A 2 -15.71 -3.89 -0.84
C LEU A 2 -15.23 -2.63 -1.60
N LEU A 3 -15.03 -2.70 -2.93
CA LEU A 3 -14.55 -1.52 -3.67
C LEU A 3 -15.60 -0.40 -3.81
N VAL A 4 -16.88 -0.75 -3.74
CA VAL A 4 -18.00 0.20 -3.93
C VAL A 4 -18.02 1.24 -2.81
N GLU A 5 -17.59 0.86 -1.60
CA GLU A 5 -17.49 1.80 -0.47
C GLU A 5 -16.38 2.83 -0.68
N LEU A 6 -15.26 2.43 -1.29
CA LEU A 6 -14.14 3.33 -1.57
C LEU A 6 -14.43 4.30 -2.71
N GLU A 7 -15.20 3.88 -3.72
CA GLU A 7 -15.58 4.70 -4.87
C GLU A 7 -16.36 5.96 -4.49
N ALA A 8 -17.01 5.99 -3.33
CA ALA A 8 -17.72 7.18 -2.84
C ALA A 8 -16.78 8.27 -2.27
N GLU A 9 -15.57 7.90 -1.85
CA GLU A 9 -14.65 8.78 -1.11
C GLU A 9 -13.51 9.34 -1.98
N VAL A 10 -13.35 8.83 -3.21
CA VAL A 10 -12.24 9.20 -4.10
C VAL A 10 -12.69 9.36 -5.55
N ASP A 11 -11.97 10.18 -6.32
CA ASP A 11 -12.25 10.35 -7.76
C ASP A 11 -12.02 9.06 -8.56
N LYS A 12 -11.10 8.21 -8.11
CA LYS A 12 -10.74 6.96 -8.81
C LYS A 12 -10.18 5.90 -7.88
N VAL A 13 -10.73 4.69 -8.00
CA VAL A 13 -10.16 3.47 -7.41
C VAL A 13 -9.39 2.68 -8.46
N VAL A 14 -8.19 2.21 -8.12
CA VAL A 14 -7.39 1.32 -8.97
C VAL A 14 -7.11 0.03 -8.22
N CYS A 15 -7.73 -1.07 -8.66
CA CYS A 15 -7.50 -2.41 -8.11
C CYS A 15 -6.65 -3.21 -9.11
N VAL A 16 -5.38 -3.45 -8.77
CA VAL A 16 -4.42 -4.14 -9.66
C VAL A 16 -4.80 -5.61 -9.86
N LEU A 17 -5.40 -6.24 -8.85
CA LEU A 17 -5.83 -7.62 -8.88
C LEU A 17 -7.12 -7.79 -8.07
N MET A 18 -8.13 -8.38 -8.70
CA MET A 18 -9.39 -8.76 -8.06
C MET A 18 -9.49 -10.29 -8.00
N PRO A 19 -8.96 -10.93 -6.95
CA PRO A 19 -9.07 -12.38 -6.84
C PRO A 19 -10.50 -12.80 -6.52
N GLU A 20 -10.92 -13.96 -7.00
CA GLU A 20 -12.23 -14.54 -6.69
C GLU A 20 -12.40 -14.77 -5.18
N ALA A 21 -11.32 -15.16 -4.50
CA ALA A 21 -11.24 -15.26 -3.06
C ALA A 21 -9.92 -14.66 -2.53
N LEU A 22 -10.01 -13.64 -1.69
CA LEU A 22 -8.84 -12.92 -1.17
C LEU A 22 -8.11 -13.72 -0.08
N TYR A 23 -8.86 -14.46 0.76
CA TYR A 23 -8.42 -15.21 1.96
C TYR A 23 -7.53 -14.42 2.94
N ALA A 24 -6.28 -14.16 2.57
CA ALA A 24 -5.33 -13.37 3.31
C ALA A 24 -4.39 -12.63 2.34
N ILE A 25 -3.96 -11.42 2.69
CA ILE A 25 -3.11 -10.60 1.81
C ILE A 25 -1.76 -11.28 1.52
N GLY A 26 -1.15 -11.92 2.52
CA GLY A 26 0.20 -12.47 2.42
C GLY A 26 0.38 -13.58 1.38
N ILE A 27 -0.68 -14.31 1.00
CA ILE A 27 -0.58 -15.40 0.00
C ILE A 27 -0.24 -14.87 -1.40
N TRP A 28 -0.48 -13.59 -1.64
CA TRP A 28 -0.26 -12.93 -2.93
C TRP A 28 1.16 -12.38 -3.07
N TYR A 29 1.98 -12.48 -2.02
CA TYR A 29 3.35 -11.98 -2.01
C TYR A 29 4.34 -13.13 -1.84
N LYS A 30 5.38 -13.15 -2.67
CA LYS A 30 6.47 -14.13 -2.53
C LYS A 30 7.28 -13.93 -1.24
N ASN A 31 7.46 -12.68 -0.82
CA ASN A 31 7.99 -12.31 0.48
C ASN A 31 6.98 -11.36 1.15
N PHE A 32 6.49 -11.75 2.32
CA PHE A 32 5.55 -10.99 3.15
C PHE A 32 6.07 -10.80 4.58
N GLU A 33 7.39 -10.65 4.71
CA GLU A 33 8.02 -10.28 5.98
C GLU A 33 7.53 -8.89 6.44
N GLN A 34 7.45 -8.72 7.76
CA GLN A 34 7.06 -7.46 8.36
C GLN A 34 8.13 -6.39 8.08
N THR A 35 7.71 -5.26 7.51
CA THR A 35 8.56 -4.05 7.44
C THR A 35 8.76 -3.49 8.84
N SER A 36 10.02 -3.39 9.28
CA SER A 36 10.36 -2.91 10.63
C SER A 36 10.20 -1.39 10.78
N ASP A 37 9.98 -0.91 12.00
CA ASP A 37 9.91 0.54 12.29
C ASP A 37 11.19 1.28 11.86
N ALA A 38 12.36 0.64 12.01
CA ALA A 38 13.64 1.20 11.59
C ALA A 38 13.70 1.41 10.07
N GLU A 39 13.25 0.42 9.29
CA GLU A 39 13.18 0.51 7.83
C GLU A 39 12.21 1.60 7.38
N VAL A 40 11.03 1.70 8.02
CA VAL A 40 10.05 2.77 7.77
C VAL A 40 10.69 4.14 8.00
N CYS A 41 11.36 4.33 9.13
CA CYS A 41 12.00 5.60 9.47
C CYS A 41 13.11 5.97 8.48
N GLU A 42 13.92 5.00 8.05
CA GLU A 42 14.99 5.20 7.07
C GLU A 42 14.42 5.65 5.71
N ILE A 43 13.39 4.96 5.20
CA ILE A 43 12.74 5.31 3.94
C ILE A 43 12.14 6.72 4.01
N LEU A 44 11.43 7.05 5.09
CA LEU A 44 10.87 8.39 5.28
C LEU A 44 11.95 9.47 5.34
N ALA A 45 13.08 9.23 6.02
CA ALA A 45 14.19 10.16 6.07
C ALA A 45 14.81 10.39 4.69
N ARG A 46 14.99 9.31 3.91
CA ARG A 46 15.51 9.36 2.54
C ARG A 46 14.65 10.22 1.61
N HIS A 47 13.33 10.12 1.73
CA HIS A 47 12.39 10.88 0.88
C HIS A 47 12.05 12.28 1.42
N LYS A 48 12.22 12.57 2.72
CA LYS A 48 12.06 13.92 3.28
C LYS A 48 13.03 14.95 2.68
N LEU A 49 14.20 14.50 2.20
CA LEU A 49 15.17 15.37 1.50
C LEU A 49 14.73 15.77 0.08
N LEU A 50 13.73 15.11 -0.49
CA LEU A 50 13.18 15.47 -1.80
C LEU A 50 12.11 16.56 -1.67
N VAL A 51 11.33 16.57 -0.60
CA VAL A 51 10.24 17.56 -0.38
C VAL A 51 10.76 18.87 0.23
N ALA A 52 11.90 18.85 0.92
CA ALA A 52 12.50 20.06 1.50
C ALA A 52 13.36 20.87 0.51
N ASN A 53 13.57 20.37 -0.71
CA ASN A 53 14.33 21.03 -1.78
C ASN A 53 13.44 21.54 -2.92
N ASP A 54 12.12 21.53 -2.74
CA ASP A 54 11.12 22.19 -3.60
C ASP A 54 10.58 23.46 -2.92
#